data_AF-A0A6A6UF50-F1
#
_entry.id   AF-A0A6A6UF50-F1
#
_cell.length_a   1.000
_cell.length_b   1.000
_cell.length_c   1.000
_cell.angle_alpha   90.00
_cell.angle_beta   90.00
_cell.angle_gamma   90.00
#
_symmetry.space_group_name_H-M   'P 1'
#
loop_
_entity.id
_entity.type
_entity.pdbx_description
1 polymer ?
#
loop_
_entity_poly.entity_id
_entity_poly.type
_entity_poly.pdbx_seq_one_letter_code
_entity_poly.pdbx_strand_id
1 'polypeptide(L)'
;MGVSQSTHSEDVEAQQERAGINAGKADENTPLLYYLEPRQLDFEQCAKLHNGILDLGWNAVGEVRPHRSWWEYYFGPQDTEPQNSWERYNRDPSTATELEKRLPESLIKFLKLAGHDYPGHDEERSFFLYVKRLWEPANMIACLNGDGAYWSIKNKYICLYESNFGGFVVFNIIDMTARITHEAENKLSQIVPEDDELMQPGMKWMTLESIIEAFVEMIEQNRVMVLREDPDPKTQSLEVNGFFFLSTLPWHLSLDDETIVNITVAAWDTLLSAVESRLPAQKSHLIEYQSSYSEDIIASCDIHGFFLKKFLLKAKVPSFKYVAPGLRTIPSEELHASQPFQNTDLSMLCTDMWKDQWTQRRFKYYPFLFLHGDTTISGGKRVLGYPWENASKFETGLYLQPSGYIERPDGCRLLLPFSMAPGEWQTSSPIKLRYGYDGLYQPKSLTVQHDLLPEVQDEIECALRLELLFKNWTSMIENGHWEVGADGVMGGLEKFKEADTGGNWHLYFLGRTW
;
A
#
# COMPACT_ATOMS: atom_id res chain seq x y z
N MET A 1 17.41 69.73 -47.70
CA MET A 1 17.02 68.83 -46.58
C MET A 1 16.88 67.44 -47.20
N GLY A 2 17.87 66.55 -47.30
CA GLY A 2 19.19 66.44 -46.65
C GLY A 2 19.15 65.30 -45.61
N VAL A 3 19.86 64.17 -45.73
CA VAL A 3 20.95 63.78 -46.67
C VAL A 3 20.88 62.28 -47.03
N SER A 4 21.43 61.94 -48.20
CA SER A 4 21.65 60.60 -48.79
C SER A 4 22.33 59.55 -47.90
N GLN A 5 22.03 58.25 -48.12
CA GLN A 5 22.82 57.09 -47.68
C GLN A 5 23.63 56.48 -48.84
N SER A 6 24.95 56.37 -48.67
CA SER A 6 25.93 55.58 -49.45
C SER A 6 27.29 55.79 -48.74
N THR A 7 28.25 54.87 -48.59
CA THR A 7 28.73 53.70 -49.37
C THR A 7 29.51 52.71 -48.46
N HIS A 8 30.11 51.67 -49.07
CA HIS A 8 31.05 50.65 -48.54
C HIS A 8 30.38 49.44 -47.89
N SER A 9 30.46 48.20 -48.40
CA SER A 9 31.41 47.49 -49.30
C SER A 9 32.77 47.12 -48.69
N GLU A 10 33.19 45.89 -49.02
CA GLU A 10 34.48 45.22 -48.75
C GLU A 10 34.57 44.38 -47.45
N ASP A 11 35.37 43.32 -47.57
CA ASP A 11 35.90 42.39 -46.54
C ASP A 11 34.96 41.40 -45.79
N VAL A 12 34.62 40.30 -46.48
CA VAL A 12 34.20 39.01 -45.84
C VAL A 12 35.09 37.83 -46.28
N GLU A 13 36.11 38.04 -47.12
CA GLU A 13 36.89 36.95 -47.75
C GLU A 13 38.40 36.98 -47.44
N ALA A 14 38.79 37.26 -46.19
CA ALA A 14 40.19 37.17 -45.75
C ALA A 14 40.39 36.99 -44.23
N GLN A 15 39.96 35.86 -43.64
CA GLN A 15 40.53 35.37 -42.36
C GLN A 15 40.28 33.86 -42.11
N GLN A 16 40.76 33.03 -43.04
CA GLN A 16 41.12 31.64 -42.72
C GLN A 16 42.48 31.60 -41.99
N GLU A 17 42.74 30.47 -41.34
CA GLU A 17 43.98 30.12 -40.61
C GLU A 17 44.28 30.85 -39.29
N ARG A 18 43.78 30.26 -38.18
CA ARG A 18 44.66 29.62 -37.18
C ARG A 18 43.92 28.61 -36.28
N ALA A 19 44.54 27.44 -36.15
CA ALA A 19 44.22 26.25 -35.36
C ALA A 19 43.37 26.42 -34.07
N GLY A 20 42.55 25.43 -33.66
CA GLY A 20 42.31 24.10 -34.22
C GLY A 20 41.71 23.12 -33.18
N ILE A 21 41.80 21.81 -33.47
CA ILE A 21 41.40 20.64 -32.65
C ILE A 21 39.96 20.11 -32.88
N ASN A 22 39.91 18.82 -33.21
CA ASN A 22 38.76 17.99 -33.53
C ASN A 22 37.63 18.01 -32.49
N ALA A 23 36.39 18.11 -32.98
CA ALA A 23 35.24 17.40 -32.41
C ALA A 23 34.69 16.45 -33.50
N GLY A 24 34.61 15.15 -33.19
CA GLY A 24 34.06 14.16 -34.12
C GLY A 24 32.56 14.35 -34.31
N LYS A 25 32.07 14.10 -35.54
CA LYS A 25 30.64 14.17 -35.86
C LYS A 25 29.84 13.22 -34.96
N ALA A 26 28.95 13.76 -34.14
CA ALA A 26 27.83 13.02 -33.58
C ALA A 26 26.70 12.99 -34.62
N ASP A 27 26.08 11.83 -34.81
CA ASP A 27 25.03 11.62 -35.80
C ASP A 27 23.66 11.90 -35.17
N GLU A 28 23.02 13.01 -35.58
CA GLU A 28 21.70 13.41 -35.10
C GLU A 28 20.59 12.68 -35.87
N ASN A 29 20.33 11.39 -35.55
CA ASN A 29 19.00 10.74 -35.74
C ASN A 29 18.95 9.26 -35.30
N THR A 30 19.15 8.98 -34.01
CA THR A 30 18.70 7.69 -33.43
C THR A 30 18.15 7.91 -32.03
N PRO A 31 16.84 7.70 -31.77
CA PRO A 31 16.36 7.55 -30.41
C PRO A 31 16.94 6.24 -29.86
N LEU A 32 17.84 6.32 -28.89
CA LEU A 32 18.23 5.18 -28.06
C LEU A 32 17.08 4.81 -27.12
N LEU A 33 16.00 4.30 -27.71
CA LEU A 33 15.07 3.42 -27.03
C LEU A 33 15.88 2.20 -26.59
N TYR A 34 16.20 2.16 -25.30
CA TYR A 34 16.58 0.91 -24.65
C TYR A 34 15.39 -0.03 -24.79
N TYR A 35 15.43 -0.91 -25.78
CA TYR A 35 14.58 -2.09 -25.85
C TYR A 35 14.96 -3.01 -24.69
N LEU A 36 14.41 -2.70 -23.51
CA LEU A 36 14.20 -3.70 -22.48
C LEU A 36 13.40 -4.82 -23.14
N GLU A 37 13.87 -6.06 -23.03
CA GLU A 37 13.09 -7.20 -23.49
C GLU A 37 11.72 -7.18 -22.80
N PRO A 38 10.62 -7.53 -23.50
CA PRO A 38 9.29 -7.57 -22.88
C PRO A 38 9.34 -8.42 -21.62
N ARG A 39 8.94 -7.83 -20.48
CA ARG A 39 8.89 -8.54 -19.20
C ARG A 39 8.13 -9.84 -19.41
N GLN A 40 8.70 -10.96 -18.96
CA GLN A 40 7.94 -12.21 -18.86
C GLN A 40 7.45 -12.37 -17.42
N LEU A 41 6.25 -12.94 -17.28
CA LEU A 41 5.72 -13.41 -16.01
C LEU A 41 6.58 -14.58 -15.49
N ASP A 42 7.04 -14.50 -14.24
CA ASP A 42 7.62 -15.68 -13.56
C ASP A 42 6.50 -16.66 -13.18
N PHE A 43 6.11 -17.46 -14.17
CA PHE A 43 4.98 -18.37 -14.08
C PHE A 43 5.22 -19.51 -13.08
N GLU A 44 6.47 -19.90 -12.84
CA GLU A 44 6.84 -20.95 -11.87
C GLU A 44 6.70 -20.43 -10.45
N GLN A 45 7.23 -19.24 -10.16
CA GLN A 45 7.09 -18.60 -8.85
C GLN A 45 5.62 -18.23 -8.58
N CYS A 46 4.90 -17.65 -9.55
CA CYS A 46 3.46 -17.37 -9.39
C CYS A 46 2.65 -18.64 -9.10
N ALA A 47 2.87 -19.74 -9.83
CA ALA A 47 2.14 -20.99 -9.60
C ALA A 47 2.51 -21.61 -8.25
N LYS A 48 3.79 -21.60 -7.87
CA LYS A 48 4.26 -22.10 -6.57
C LYS A 48 3.62 -21.35 -5.40
N LEU A 49 3.59 -20.02 -5.45
CA LEU A 49 2.97 -19.18 -4.41
C LEU A 49 1.45 -19.40 -4.37
N HIS A 50 0.79 -19.42 -5.54
CA HIS A 50 -0.65 -19.68 -5.67
C HIS A 50 -1.03 -21.03 -5.05
N ASN A 51 -0.33 -22.09 -5.42
CA ASN A 51 -0.62 -23.44 -4.94
C ASN A 51 -0.33 -23.56 -3.44
N GLY A 52 0.70 -22.89 -2.92
CA GLY A 52 0.96 -22.82 -1.48
C GLY A 52 -0.18 -22.17 -0.68
N ILE A 53 -0.83 -21.12 -1.22
CA ILE A 53 -2.02 -20.51 -0.60
C ILE A 53 -3.21 -21.48 -0.64
N LEU A 54 -3.47 -22.13 -1.79
CA LEU A 54 -4.52 -23.14 -1.92
C LEU A 54 -4.33 -24.31 -0.95
N ASP A 55 -3.12 -24.87 -0.88
CA ASP A 55 -2.78 -25.98 0.02
C ASP A 55 -3.04 -25.59 1.49
N LEU A 56 -2.70 -24.37 1.91
CA LEU A 56 -2.99 -23.89 3.27
C LEU A 56 -4.50 -23.80 3.54
N GLY A 57 -5.28 -23.30 2.58
CA GLY A 57 -6.74 -23.24 2.66
C GLY A 57 -7.39 -24.63 2.72
N TRP A 58 -7.02 -25.53 1.81
CA TRP A 58 -7.57 -26.88 1.70
C TRP A 58 -7.23 -27.76 2.91
N ASN A 59 -5.98 -27.72 3.40
CA ASN A 59 -5.58 -28.51 4.56
C ASN A 59 -6.35 -28.11 5.83
N ALA A 60 -6.77 -26.85 5.96
CA ALA A 60 -7.53 -26.39 7.12
C ALA A 60 -9.00 -26.83 7.11
N VAL A 61 -9.64 -26.93 5.94
CA VAL A 61 -11.00 -27.47 5.80
C VAL A 61 -11.05 -29.00 5.82
N GLY A 62 -9.90 -29.67 5.95
CA GLY A 62 -9.80 -31.13 6.07
C GLY A 62 -10.12 -31.90 4.78
N GLU A 63 -10.20 -31.23 3.64
CA GLU A 63 -10.55 -31.86 2.37
C GLU A 63 -9.32 -32.33 1.59
N VAL A 64 -9.17 -33.66 1.48
CA VAL A 64 -8.18 -34.29 0.62
C VAL A 64 -8.78 -34.42 -0.79
N ARG A 65 -8.61 -33.39 -1.62
CA ARG A 65 -8.98 -33.43 -3.05
C ARG A 65 -7.77 -33.70 -3.96
N PRO A 66 -7.96 -34.33 -5.13
CA PRO A 66 -6.88 -34.53 -6.09
C PRO A 66 -6.54 -33.21 -6.77
N HIS A 67 -5.38 -32.61 -6.41
CA HIS A 67 -4.88 -31.38 -7.03
C HIS A 67 -4.94 -31.44 -8.56
N ARG A 68 -5.77 -30.58 -9.17
CA ARG A 68 -5.81 -30.30 -10.61
C ARG A 68 -5.40 -28.86 -10.85
N SER A 69 -4.70 -28.61 -11.95
CA SER A 69 -4.50 -27.23 -12.44
C SER A 69 -5.81 -26.64 -12.98
N TRP A 70 -5.88 -25.31 -13.08
CA TRP A 70 -6.94 -24.58 -13.78
C TRP A 70 -7.17 -25.13 -15.20
N TRP A 71 -6.07 -25.40 -15.93
CA TRP A 71 -6.15 -25.95 -17.27
C TRP A 71 -6.72 -27.37 -17.32
N GLU A 72 -6.31 -28.24 -16.40
CA GLU A 72 -6.84 -29.62 -16.31
C GLU A 72 -8.29 -29.66 -15.82
N TYR A 73 -8.69 -28.73 -14.95
CA TYR A 73 -10.08 -28.65 -14.50
C TYR A 73 -11.04 -28.30 -15.65
N TYR A 74 -10.73 -27.26 -16.44
CA TYR A 74 -11.60 -26.85 -17.54
C TYR A 74 -11.46 -27.72 -18.80
N PHE A 75 -10.25 -28.18 -19.14
CA PHE A 75 -9.96 -28.82 -20.43
C PHE A 75 -9.42 -30.25 -20.34
N GLY A 76 -9.19 -30.76 -19.13
CA GLY A 76 -8.81 -32.16 -18.90
C GLY A 76 -10.01 -33.12 -18.89
N PRO A 77 -9.77 -34.42 -18.61
CA PRO A 77 -10.82 -35.42 -18.50
C PRO A 77 -11.89 -35.03 -17.48
N GLN A 78 -13.16 -35.06 -17.90
CA GLN A 78 -14.29 -34.62 -17.09
C GLN A 78 -14.96 -35.80 -16.39
N ASP A 79 -15.17 -35.70 -15.08
CA ASP A 79 -15.89 -36.71 -14.28
C ASP A 79 -17.42 -36.51 -14.32
N THR A 80 -17.89 -35.35 -14.77
CA THR A 80 -19.31 -34.97 -14.82
C THR A 80 -19.65 -34.23 -16.11
N GLU A 81 -20.86 -34.47 -16.63
CA GLU A 81 -21.44 -33.70 -17.73
C GLU A 81 -21.71 -32.24 -17.32
N PRO A 82 -21.53 -31.24 -18.20
CA PRO A 82 -21.84 -29.84 -17.91
C PRO A 82 -23.34 -29.65 -17.63
N GLN A 83 -23.68 -29.00 -16.52
CA GLN A 83 -25.08 -28.79 -16.10
C GLN A 83 -25.80 -27.72 -16.94
N ASN A 84 -25.05 -26.78 -17.51
CA ASN A 84 -25.59 -25.66 -18.29
C ASN A 84 -24.69 -25.31 -19.50
N SER A 85 -25.19 -24.42 -20.36
CA SER A 85 -24.48 -23.99 -21.57
C SER A 85 -23.21 -23.18 -21.29
N TRP A 86 -23.13 -22.53 -20.13
CA TRP A 86 -21.97 -21.72 -19.74
C TRP A 86 -20.79 -22.61 -19.32
N GLU A 87 -21.03 -23.60 -18.47
CA GLU A 87 -20.08 -24.67 -18.15
C GLU A 87 -19.61 -25.42 -19.39
N ARG A 88 -20.52 -25.71 -20.33
CA ARG A 88 -20.15 -26.36 -21.59
C ARG A 88 -19.19 -25.51 -22.42
N TYR A 89 -19.39 -24.20 -22.48
CA TYR A 89 -18.52 -23.28 -23.22
C TYR A 89 -17.16 -23.07 -22.51
N ASN A 90 -17.16 -23.00 -21.18
CA ASN A 90 -15.94 -23.00 -20.37
C ASN A 90 -15.10 -24.29 -20.57
N ARG A 91 -15.72 -25.42 -20.89
CA ARG A 91 -15.06 -26.72 -21.12
C ARG A 91 -14.81 -27.06 -22.60
N ASP A 92 -15.09 -26.14 -23.52
CA ASP A 92 -14.95 -26.40 -24.95
C ASP A 92 -13.46 -26.35 -25.39
N PRO A 93 -12.92 -27.36 -26.09
CA PRO A 93 -11.54 -27.34 -26.60
C PRO A 93 -11.23 -26.16 -27.55
N SER A 94 -12.23 -25.57 -28.19
CA SER A 94 -12.06 -24.35 -28.99
C SER A 94 -11.74 -23.12 -28.11
N THR A 95 -12.31 -23.04 -26.91
CA THR A 95 -11.99 -22.00 -25.92
C THR A 95 -10.53 -22.12 -25.46
N ALA A 96 -10.04 -23.33 -25.19
CA ALA A 96 -8.62 -23.57 -24.90
C ALA A 96 -7.71 -23.11 -26.06
N THR A 97 -8.07 -23.47 -27.29
CA THR A 97 -7.33 -23.10 -28.51
C THR A 97 -7.30 -21.57 -28.71
N GLU A 98 -8.39 -20.88 -28.37
CA GLU A 98 -8.45 -19.43 -28.46
C GLU A 98 -7.58 -18.74 -27.39
N LEU A 99 -7.58 -19.25 -26.16
CA LEU A 99 -6.69 -18.76 -25.09
C LEU A 99 -5.22 -18.93 -25.47
N GLU A 100 -4.81 -20.13 -25.93
CA GLU A 100 -3.41 -20.37 -26.37
C GLU A 100 -2.97 -19.49 -27.54
N LYS A 101 -3.91 -19.04 -28.38
CA LYS A 101 -3.65 -18.14 -29.50
C LYS A 101 -3.53 -16.66 -29.09
N ARG A 102 -4.21 -16.24 -28.03
CA ARG A 102 -4.38 -14.82 -27.64
C ARG A 102 -3.61 -14.42 -26.39
N LEU A 103 -3.35 -15.35 -25.48
CA LEU A 103 -2.61 -15.10 -24.24
C LEU A 103 -1.10 -15.36 -24.43
N PRO A 104 -0.24 -14.63 -23.69
CA PRO A 104 1.19 -14.89 -23.66
C PRO A 104 1.54 -16.30 -23.17
N GLU A 105 2.61 -16.88 -23.71
CA GLU A 105 3.06 -18.24 -23.38
C GLU A 105 3.33 -18.42 -21.87
N SER A 106 3.92 -17.43 -21.20
CA SER A 106 4.17 -17.44 -19.76
C SER A 106 2.88 -17.47 -18.94
N LEU A 107 1.83 -16.74 -19.36
CA LEU A 107 0.52 -16.77 -18.71
C LEU A 107 -0.19 -18.11 -18.94
N ILE A 108 -0.09 -18.69 -20.14
CA ILE A 108 -0.60 -20.05 -20.42
C ILE A 108 0.12 -21.10 -19.57
N LYS A 109 1.43 -20.99 -19.39
CA LYS A 109 2.21 -21.86 -18.50
C LYS A 109 1.80 -21.70 -17.04
N PHE A 110 1.53 -20.47 -16.57
CA PHE A 110 0.98 -20.23 -15.24
C PHE A 110 -0.37 -20.94 -15.06
N LEU A 111 -1.33 -20.75 -15.98
CA LEU A 111 -2.65 -21.39 -15.91
C LEU A 111 -2.61 -22.93 -16.01
N LYS A 112 -1.54 -23.50 -16.57
CA LYS A 112 -1.28 -24.95 -16.61
C LYS A 112 -0.61 -25.52 -15.35
N LEU A 113 -0.11 -24.66 -14.45
CA LEU A 113 0.52 -25.06 -13.18
C LEU A 113 -0.27 -24.62 -11.94
N ALA A 114 -0.98 -23.49 -12.03
CA ALA A 114 -1.81 -22.96 -10.95
C ALA A 114 -2.99 -23.90 -10.69
N GLY A 115 -3.17 -24.26 -9.42
CA GLY A 115 -4.24 -25.13 -8.95
C GLY A 115 -5.62 -24.53 -9.17
N HIS A 116 -6.61 -25.40 -9.31
CA HIS A 116 -8.02 -25.02 -9.34
C HIS A 116 -8.88 -26.17 -8.85
N ASP A 117 -9.42 -26.04 -7.64
CA ASP A 117 -10.38 -27.00 -7.11
C ASP A 117 -11.42 -26.31 -6.22
N TYR A 118 -12.33 -25.58 -6.88
CA TYR A 118 -13.64 -25.24 -6.34
C TYR A 118 -14.81 -25.54 -7.31
N PRO A 119 -15.04 -26.82 -7.71
CA PRO A 119 -16.26 -27.25 -8.35
C PRO A 119 -17.18 -28.01 -7.39
N GLY A 120 -18.42 -27.52 -7.24
CA GLY A 120 -19.49 -28.24 -6.54
C GLY A 120 -20.19 -27.40 -5.48
N HIS A 121 -21.27 -26.72 -5.91
CA HIS A 121 -22.37 -26.08 -5.17
C HIS A 121 -22.13 -25.19 -3.92
N ASP A 122 -21.09 -25.38 -3.13
CA ASP A 122 -20.73 -24.44 -2.05
C ASP A 122 -19.87 -23.31 -2.63
N GLU A 123 -20.55 -22.32 -3.21
CA GLU A 123 -19.96 -21.09 -3.79
C GLU A 123 -19.29 -20.16 -2.74
N GLU A 124 -19.26 -20.58 -1.48
CA GLU A 124 -18.88 -19.80 -0.29
C GLU A 124 -17.36 -19.76 -0.04
N ARG A 125 -16.57 -20.57 -0.76
CA ARG A 125 -15.12 -20.69 -0.53
C ARG A 125 -14.26 -19.86 -1.49
N SER A 126 -13.15 -19.37 -0.95
CA SER A 126 -12.28 -18.34 -1.52
C SER A 126 -10.81 -18.76 -1.54
N PHE A 127 -10.11 -18.44 -2.63
CA PHE A 127 -8.67 -18.58 -2.78
C PHE A 127 -7.88 -17.79 -1.72
N PHE A 128 -8.29 -16.55 -1.44
CA PHE A 128 -7.72 -15.69 -0.40
C PHE A 128 -8.80 -14.71 0.11
N LEU A 129 -8.53 -13.97 1.20
CA LEU A 129 -9.50 -13.06 1.82
C LEU A 129 -10.19 -12.10 0.84
N TYR A 130 -9.43 -11.49 -0.08
CA TYR A 130 -9.96 -10.54 -1.07
C TYR A 130 -10.32 -11.17 -2.43
N VAL A 131 -9.99 -12.44 -2.64
CA VAL A 131 -9.92 -13.07 -3.97
C VAL A 131 -10.61 -14.43 -3.94
N LYS A 132 -11.68 -14.56 -4.72
CA LYS A 132 -12.52 -15.77 -4.76
C LYS A 132 -11.82 -16.93 -5.46
N ARG A 133 -11.38 -16.72 -6.71
CA ARG A 133 -10.79 -17.77 -7.56
C ARG A 133 -10.14 -17.17 -8.81
N LEU A 134 -9.30 -17.96 -9.48
CA LEU A 134 -8.95 -17.70 -10.90
C LEU A 134 -10.25 -17.70 -11.73
N TRP A 135 -10.40 -16.72 -12.62
CA TRP A 135 -11.63 -16.58 -13.40
C TRP A 135 -11.74 -17.70 -14.46
N GLU A 136 -12.97 -18.05 -14.81
CA GLU A 136 -13.34 -19.05 -15.81
C GLU A 136 -12.93 -18.65 -17.26
N PRO A 137 -12.58 -19.62 -18.13
CA PRO A 137 -12.12 -19.39 -19.50
C PRO A 137 -12.99 -18.45 -20.35
N ALA A 138 -14.31 -18.63 -20.32
CA ALA A 138 -15.26 -17.87 -21.12
C ALA A 138 -15.26 -16.37 -20.78
N ASN A 139 -15.04 -16.04 -19.50
CA ASN A 139 -14.95 -14.66 -19.05
C ASN A 139 -13.61 -14.00 -19.44
N MET A 140 -12.51 -14.77 -19.45
CA MET A 140 -11.23 -14.27 -19.98
C MET A 140 -11.36 -13.95 -21.48
N ILE A 141 -12.01 -14.81 -22.26
CA ILE A 141 -12.30 -14.54 -23.69
C ILE A 141 -13.22 -13.32 -23.86
N ALA A 142 -14.27 -13.19 -23.04
CA ALA A 142 -15.17 -12.03 -23.07
C ALA A 142 -14.41 -10.71 -22.79
N CYS A 143 -13.48 -10.70 -21.83
CA CYS A 143 -12.59 -9.55 -21.59
C CYS A 143 -11.78 -9.19 -22.84
N LEU A 144 -11.15 -10.19 -23.48
CA LEU A 144 -10.33 -9.96 -24.68
C LEU A 144 -11.15 -9.44 -25.87
N ASN A 145 -12.41 -9.86 -26.01
CA ASN A 145 -13.34 -9.37 -27.04
C ASN A 145 -13.88 -7.95 -26.77
N GLY A 146 -13.86 -7.53 -25.50
CA GLY A 146 -14.61 -6.39 -25.00
C GLY A 146 -16.12 -6.65 -25.01
N ASP A 147 -16.54 -7.85 -24.59
CA ASP A 147 -17.94 -8.25 -24.51
C ASP A 147 -18.49 -7.96 -23.10
N GLY A 148 -19.53 -7.10 -23.01
CA GLY A 148 -20.26 -6.81 -21.77
C GLY A 148 -20.20 -5.33 -21.35
N ALA A 149 -21.12 -4.94 -20.46
CA ALA A 149 -21.35 -3.53 -20.08
C ALA A 149 -20.16 -2.83 -19.37
N TYR A 150 -19.13 -3.59 -19.00
CA TYR A 150 -18.00 -3.15 -18.19
C TYR A 150 -16.66 -3.15 -18.93
N TRP A 151 -16.58 -3.70 -20.15
CA TRP A 151 -15.31 -4.11 -20.80
C TRP A 151 -15.12 -3.45 -22.18
N SER A 152 -14.80 -2.14 -22.27
CA SER A 152 -14.60 -1.49 -23.58
C SER A 152 -13.24 -1.77 -24.25
N ILE A 153 -12.28 -2.36 -23.52
CA ILE A 153 -10.85 -2.29 -23.84
C ILE A 153 -10.33 -3.64 -24.34
N LYS A 154 -10.39 -3.80 -25.65
CA LYS A 154 -10.16 -5.07 -26.34
C LYS A 154 -8.68 -5.45 -26.35
N ASN A 155 -8.40 -6.75 -26.32
CA ASN A 155 -7.10 -7.38 -26.59
C ASN A 155 -5.89 -7.04 -25.67
N LYS A 156 -5.97 -6.09 -24.73
CA LYS A 156 -4.83 -5.76 -23.82
C LYS A 156 -5.00 -6.27 -22.38
N TYR A 157 -6.24 -6.43 -21.93
CA TYR A 157 -6.54 -6.77 -20.54
C TYR A 157 -7.44 -7.99 -20.46
N ILE A 158 -7.16 -8.85 -19.49
CA ILE A 158 -8.10 -9.81 -18.95
C ILE A 158 -8.38 -9.44 -17.51
N CYS A 159 -9.44 -9.99 -16.93
CA CYS A 159 -9.33 -10.30 -15.53
C CYS A 159 -8.72 -11.69 -15.34
N LEU A 160 -7.85 -11.82 -14.34
CA LEU A 160 -7.22 -13.08 -13.95
C LEU A 160 -7.91 -13.72 -12.73
N TYR A 161 -8.38 -12.93 -11.77
CA TYR A 161 -9.10 -13.42 -10.59
C TYR A 161 -10.38 -12.64 -10.26
N GLU A 162 -11.40 -13.36 -9.82
CA GLU A 162 -12.64 -12.84 -9.23
C GLU A 162 -12.39 -12.37 -7.78
N SER A 163 -12.98 -11.25 -7.35
CA SER A 163 -12.90 -10.78 -5.94
C SER A 163 -14.10 -11.24 -5.11
N ASN A 164 -13.91 -11.28 -3.79
CA ASN A 164 -15.00 -11.51 -2.82
C ASN A 164 -15.86 -10.27 -2.56
N PHE A 165 -15.34 -9.07 -2.86
CA PHE A 165 -15.96 -7.78 -2.50
C PHE A 165 -16.10 -6.88 -3.73
N GLY A 166 -16.87 -7.37 -4.71
CA GLY A 166 -17.31 -6.62 -5.91
C GLY A 166 -16.24 -6.12 -6.89
N GLY A 167 -14.95 -6.33 -6.60
CA GLY A 167 -13.82 -5.98 -7.47
C GLY A 167 -13.29 -7.16 -8.29
N PHE A 168 -12.07 -7.03 -8.79
CA PHE A 168 -11.40 -8.06 -9.57
C PHE A 168 -9.89 -7.80 -9.77
N VAL A 169 -9.10 -8.82 -10.14
CA VAL A 169 -7.66 -8.67 -10.43
C VAL A 169 -7.41 -8.57 -11.94
N VAL A 170 -7.40 -7.34 -12.45
CA VAL A 170 -7.08 -7.06 -13.86
C VAL A 170 -5.63 -7.41 -14.14
N PHE A 171 -5.37 -8.13 -15.23
CA PHE A 171 -4.04 -8.46 -15.73
C PHE A 171 -3.85 -7.88 -17.15
N ASN A 172 -2.78 -7.13 -17.31
CA ASN A 172 -2.31 -6.55 -18.56
C ASN A 172 -1.42 -7.56 -19.28
N ILE A 173 -1.92 -8.15 -20.36
CA ILE A 173 -1.24 -9.24 -21.07
C ILE A 173 -0.08 -8.77 -21.96
N ILE A 174 0.12 -7.46 -22.10
CA ILE A 174 1.26 -6.88 -22.84
C ILE A 174 2.40 -6.58 -21.86
N ASP A 175 2.10 -5.87 -20.78
CA ASP A 175 3.12 -5.36 -19.85
C ASP A 175 3.47 -6.35 -18.71
N MET A 176 2.80 -7.52 -18.66
CA MET A 176 2.86 -8.55 -17.60
C MET A 176 2.72 -7.97 -16.19
N THR A 177 1.71 -7.12 -16.03
CA THR A 177 1.39 -6.47 -14.77
C THR A 177 -0.07 -6.67 -14.40
N ALA A 178 -0.36 -6.67 -13.11
CA ALA A 178 -1.66 -6.84 -12.52
C ALA A 178 -2.05 -5.65 -11.64
N ARG A 179 -3.34 -5.55 -11.37
CA ARG A 179 -3.95 -4.59 -10.46
C ARG A 179 -5.19 -5.21 -9.80
N ILE A 180 -5.32 -5.08 -8.48
CA ILE A 180 -6.58 -5.35 -7.79
C ILE A 180 -7.47 -4.11 -7.87
N THR A 181 -8.76 -4.31 -8.14
CA THR A 181 -9.80 -3.26 -8.14
C THR A 181 -10.75 -3.45 -6.96
N HIS A 182 -11.44 -2.38 -6.57
CA HIS A 182 -12.47 -2.40 -5.52
C HIS A 182 -13.86 -2.16 -6.15
N GLU A 183 -14.93 -2.55 -5.45
CA GLU A 183 -16.32 -2.45 -5.92
C GLU A 183 -16.73 -1.06 -6.43
N ALA A 184 -16.20 0.02 -5.82
CA ALA A 184 -16.37 1.39 -6.30
C ALA A 184 -15.98 1.59 -7.79
N GLU A 185 -15.03 0.80 -8.29
CA GLU A 185 -14.52 0.83 -9.67
C GLU A 185 -15.32 -0.13 -10.58
N ASN A 186 -16.65 -0.08 -10.48
CA ASN A 186 -17.63 -0.92 -11.19
C ASN A 186 -17.59 -0.85 -12.74
N LYS A 187 -16.55 -0.27 -13.37
CA LYS A 187 -16.34 -0.23 -14.84
C LYS A 187 -14.85 -0.28 -15.17
N LEU A 188 -14.42 -1.19 -16.06
CA LEU A 188 -13.02 -1.26 -16.50
C LEU A 188 -12.53 0.05 -17.12
N SER A 189 -13.42 0.79 -17.80
CA SER A 189 -13.09 2.11 -18.38
C SER A 189 -12.78 3.22 -17.36
N GLN A 190 -12.97 2.97 -16.07
CA GLN A 190 -12.49 3.84 -14.98
C GLN A 190 -11.16 3.36 -14.37
N ILE A 191 -10.85 2.07 -14.53
CA ILE A 191 -9.65 1.38 -14.03
C ILE A 191 -8.49 1.49 -15.04
N VAL A 192 -8.86 1.50 -16.32
CA VAL A 192 -8.01 1.59 -17.48
C VAL A 192 -8.66 2.63 -18.40
N PRO A 193 -8.12 3.85 -18.50
CA PRO A 193 -8.63 4.84 -19.43
C PRO A 193 -8.22 4.51 -20.86
N GLU A 194 -9.01 4.99 -21.83
CA GLU A 194 -8.75 4.76 -23.26
C GLU A 194 -7.59 5.60 -23.81
N ASP A 195 -7.17 6.64 -23.08
CA ASP A 195 -5.93 7.42 -23.28
C ASP A 195 -5.00 7.26 -22.08
N ASP A 196 -3.70 7.00 -22.31
CA ASP A 196 -2.68 6.97 -21.24
C ASP A 196 -2.56 8.34 -20.50
N GLU A 197 -2.96 9.45 -21.14
CA GLU A 197 -3.01 10.78 -20.51
C GLU A 197 -4.17 10.95 -19.51
N LEU A 198 -5.22 10.13 -19.64
CA LEU A 198 -6.37 10.10 -18.74
C LEU A 198 -6.22 9.09 -17.60
N MET A 199 -5.10 8.37 -17.53
CA MET A 199 -4.71 7.60 -16.34
C MET A 199 -4.90 8.51 -15.15
N GLN A 200 -5.87 8.20 -14.26
CA GLN A 200 -5.93 8.84 -12.96
C GLN A 200 -4.58 8.53 -12.35
N PRO A 201 -3.69 9.53 -12.25
CA PRO A 201 -2.33 9.17 -11.97
C PRO A 201 -2.41 8.65 -10.54
N GLY A 202 -1.91 7.43 -10.34
CA GLY A 202 -1.81 6.75 -9.06
C GLY A 202 -2.02 5.25 -9.08
N MET A 203 -2.61 4.78 -10.16
CA MET A 203 -2.94 3.38 -10.39
C MET A 203 -1.67 2.60 -10.76
N LYS A 204 -0.87 2.24 -9.74
CA LYS A 204 0.36 1.46 -9.93
C LYS A 204 0.03 0.03 -10.32
N TRP A 205 0.13 -0.25 -11.61
CA TRP A 205 0.35 -1.60 -12.13
C TRP A 205 1.58 -2.21 -11.47
N MET A 206 1.43 -3.40 -10.91
CA MET A 206 2.51 -4.14 -10.25
C MET A 206 2.63 -5.54 -10.84
N THR A 207 3.64 -6.31 -10.45
CA THR A 207 3.82 -7.66 -10.97
C THR A 207 2.80 -8.60 -10.30
N LEU A 208 2.42 -9.70 -10.96
CA LEU A 208 1.50 -10.67 -10.34
C LEU A 208 2.18 -11.39 -9.18
N GLU A 209 3.48 -11.64 -9.34
CA GLU A 209 4.41 -12.11 -8.32
C GLU A 209 4.22 -11.28 -7.03
N SER A 210 4.34 -9.94 -7.10
CA SER A 210 4.19 -9.04 -5.94
C SER A 210 2.78 -8.99 -5.34
N ILE A 211 1.74 -9.40 -6.07
CA ILE A 211 0.38 -9.54 -5.51
C ILE A 211 0.27 -10.83 -4.70
N ILE A 212 0.76 -11.95 -5.24
CA ILE A 212 0.63 -13.26 -4.58
C ILE A 212 1.64 -13.36 -3.41
N GLU A 213 2.85 -12.83 -3.56
CA GLU A 213 3.85 -12.68 -2.48
C GLU A 213 3.28 -11.90 -1.29
N ALA A 214 2.46 -10.88 -1.54
CA ALA A 214 1.81 -10.11 -0.49
C ALA A 214 0.74 -10.89 0.27
N PHE A 215 -0.04 -11.71 -0.43
CA PHE A 215 -1.00 -12.61 0.23
C PHE A 215 -0.27 -13.63 1.11
N VAL A 216 0.87 -14.16 0.64
CA VAL A 216 1.77 -15.01 1.46
C VAL A 216 2.32 -14.23 2.66
N GLU A 217 2.82 -12.99 2.48
CA GLU A 217 3.31 -12.14 3.58
C GLU A 217 2.23 -11.91 4.66
N MET A 218 0.98 -11.67 4.24
CA MET A 218 -0.16 -11.51 5.16
C MET A 218 -0.45 -12.79 5.96
N ILE A 219 -0.25 -13.97 5.37
CA ILE A 219 -0.43 -15.27 6.05
C ILE A 219 0.75 -15.55 7.00
N GLU A 220 2.00 -15.36 6.54
CA GLU A 220 3.21 -15.54 7.35
C GLU A 220 3.27 -14.61 8.55
N GLN A 221 2.71 -13.41 8.43
CA GLN A 221 2.58 -12.43 9.52
C GLN A 221 1.37 -12.68 10.43
N ASN A 222 0.62 -13.77 10.20
CA ASN A 222 -0.64 -14.09 10.88
C ASN A 222 -1.71 -13.00 10.78
N ARG A 223 -1.64 -12.06 9.81
CA ARG A 223 -2.67 -11.04 9.57
C ARG A 223 -3.93 -11.66 8.98
N VAL A 224 -3.74 -12.61 8.05
CA VAL A 224 -4.80 -13.45 7.50
C VAL A 224 -4.54 -14.89 7.93
N MET A 225 -5.48 -15.48 8.65
CA MET A 225 -5.38 -16.85 9.16
C MET A 225 -6.45 -17.76 8.58
N VAL A 226 -6.21 -19.06 8.63
CA VAL A 226 -7.15 -20.07 8.17
C VAL A 226 -8.08 -20.51 9.31
N LEU A 227 -9.39 -20.42 9.07
CA LEU A 227 -10.46 -21.00 9.87
C LEU A 227 -10.34 -22.53 9.81
N ARG A 228 -10.25 -23.16 10.99
CA ARG A 228 -10.11 -24.62 11.13
C ARG A 228 -11.42 -25.35 11.46
N GLU A 229 -12.47 -24.57 11.71
CA GLU A 229 -13.83 -25.02 11.98
C GLU A 229 -14.75 -24.08 11.21
N ASP A 230 -15.86 -24.59 10.66
CA ASP A 230 -16.85 -23.71 10.03
C ASP A 230 -17.39 -22.74 11.09
N PRO A 231 -17.30 -21.41 10.84
CA PRO A 231 -17.87 -20.43 11.74
C PRO A 231 -19.39 -20.64 11.81
N ASP A 232 -19.97 -20.66 13.03
CA ASP A 232 -21.41 -20.40 13.20
C ASP A 232 -21.72 -19.14 12.36
N PRO A 233 -22.80 -19.06 11.58
CA PRO A 233 -23.11 -17.85 10.80
C PRO A 233 -23.16 -16.55 11.64
N LYS A 234 -23.23 -16.63 12.98
CA LYS A 234 -23.05 -15.50 13.92
C LYS A 234 -21.60 -15.03 14.10
N THR A 235 -20.60 -15.83 13.73
CA THR A 235 -19.17 -15.49 13.82
C THR A 235 -18.58 -14.99 12.51
N GLN A 236 -19.31 -15.09 11.39
CA GLN A 236 -18.98 -14.38 10.12
C GLN A 236 -19.04 -12.84 10.26
N SER A 237 -19.59 -12.31 11.36
CA SER A 237 -19.63 -10.88 11.70
C SER A 237 -19.44 -10.65 13.20
N LEU A 238 -18.47 -11.35 13.81
CA LEU A 238 -18.23 -11.29 15.25
C LEU A 238 -17.68 -9.92 15.70
N GLU A 239 -18.53 -8.96 16.04
CA GLU A 239 -18.12 -7.62 16.52
C GLU A 239 -17.37 -7.69 17.88
N VAL A 240 -16.06 -7.95 17.85
CA VAL A 240 -15.19 -7.85 19.03
C VAL A 240 -14.72 -6.40 19.16
N ASN A 241 -15.11 -5.74 20.24
CA ASN A 241 -14.72 -4.36 20.60
C ASN A 241 -14.99 -3.29 19.52
N GLY A 242 -15.91 -3.53 18.57
CA GLY A 242 -16.25 -2.58 17.51
C GLY A 242 -15.47 -2.73 16.20
N PHE A 243 -14.63 -3.76 16.06
CA PHE A 243 -14.01 -4.11 14.79
C PHE A 243 -14.94 -4.98 13.93
N PHE A 244 -14.90 -4.77 12.61
CA PHE A 244 -15.53 -5.64 11.63
C PHE A 244 -14.52 -6.70 11.16
N PHE A 245 -14.96 -7.95 11.13
CA PHE A 245 -14.14 -9.10 10.77
C PHE A 245 -14.48 -9.51 9.36
N LEU A 246 -13.59 -9.23 8.42
CA LEU A 246 -13.67 -9.84 7.10
C LEU A 246 -13.32 -11.32 7.25
N SER A 247 -14.29 -12.17 6.95
CA SER A 247 -14.13 -13.62 6.85
C SER A 247 -14.76 -14.11 5.56
N THR A 248 -14.00 -14.91 4.80
CA THR A 248 -14.43 -15.53 3.55
C THR A 248 -13.82 -16.92 3.53
N LEU A 249 -14.63 -17.97 3.71
CA LEU A 249 -14.12 -19.32 3.99
C LEU A 249 -13.00 -19.73 3.00
N PRO A 250 -11.86 -20.27 3.45
CA PRO A 250 -11.48 -20.56 4.83
C PRO A 250 -10.69 -19.43 5.53
N TRP A 251 -10.66 -18.20 5.01
CA TRP A 251 -9.80 -17.12 5.50
C TRP A 251 -10.53 -16.14 6.44
N HIS A 252 -9.80 -15.57 7.40
CA HIS A 252 -10.26 -14.47 8.25
C HIS A 252 -9.12 -13.53 8.63
N LEU A 253 -9.44 -12.27 8.95
CA LEU A 253 -8.52 -11.36 9.62
C LEU A 253 -8.31 -11.77 11.09
N SER A 254 -7.05 -11.82 11.49
CA SER A 254 -6.62 -12.15 12.85
C SER A 254 -6.54 -10.93 13.75
N LEU A 255 -6.82 -11.10 15.05
CA LEU A 255 -6.50 -10.11 16.09
C LEU A 255 -5.11 -10.30 16.71
N ASP A 256 -4.39 -11.34 16.33
CA ASP A 256 -3.09 -11.61 16.94
C ASP A 256 -1.97 -10.81 16.29
N ASP A 257 -1.91 -9.53 16.66
CA ASP A 257 -0.89 -8.60 16.21
C ASP A 257 0.54 -8.97 16.68
N GLU A 258 0.75 -10.09 17.38
CA GLU A 258 2.03 -10.45 18.02
C GLU A 258 3.22 -10.45 17.05
N THR A 259 3.02 -11.00 15.85
CA THR A 259 4.06 -11.03 14.81
C THR A 259 4.38 -9.62 14.32
N ILE A 260 3.37 -8.78 14.07
CA ILE A 260 3.55 -7.39 13.65
C ILE A 260 4.23 -6.57 14.76
N VAL A 261 3.79 -6.70 16.01
CA VAL A 261 4.44 -6.09 17.18
C VAL A 261 5.92 -6.44 17.24
N ASN A 262 6.27 -7.71 17.09
CA ASN A 262 7.67 -8.15 17.16
C ASN A 262 8.51 -7.59 16.00
N ILE A 263 7.96 -7.53 14.78
CA ILE A 263 8.62 -6.90 13.63
C ILE A 263 8.84 -5.40 13.87
N THR A 264 7.83 -4.68 14.35
CA THR A 264 7.88 -3.23 14.55
C THR A 264 8.76 -2.84 15.74
N VAL A 265 8.78 -3.63 16.82
CA VAL A 265 9.75 -3.49 17.92
C VAL A 265 11.18 -3.74 17.43
N ALA A 266 11.42 -4.75 16.59
CA ALA A 266 12.76 -4.99 16.02
C ALA A 266 13.22 -3.84 15.11
N ALA A 267 12.32 -3.25 14.31
CA ALA A 267 12.62 -2.06 13.52
C ALA A 267 12.91 -0.82 14.39
N TRP A 268 12.15 -0.62 15.47
CA TRP A 268 12.38 0.42 16.47
C TRP A 268 13.75 0.27 17.15
N ASP A 269 14.06 -0.92 17.66
CA ASP A 269 15.35 -1.24 18.29
C ASP A 269 16.54 -1.01 17.34
N THR A 270 16.36 -1.32 16.06
CA THR A 270 17.37 -1.09 15.01
C THR A 270 17.60 0.41 14.79
N LEU A 271 16.53 1.20 14.75
CA LEU A 271 16.59 2.67 14.66
C LEU A 271 17.30 3.29 15.88
N LEU A 272 16.93 2.86 17.10
CA LEU A 272 17.60 3.34 18.32
C LEU A 272 19.10 3.01 18.29
N SER A 273 19.46 1.77 17.91
CA SER A 273 20.86 1.33 17.77
C SER A 273 21.64 2.16 16.74
N ALA A 274 20.99 2.56 15.62
CA ALA A 274 21.61 3.38 14.60
C ALA A 274 21.91 4.82 15.09
N VAL A 275 21.08 5.37 15.98
CA VAL A 275 21.36 6.64 16.67
C VAL A 275 22.45 6.45 17.73
N GLU A 276 22.31 5.47 18.62
CA GLU A 276 23.20 5.26 19.77
C GLU A 276 24.65 4.97 19.37
N SER A 277 24.85 4.19 18.31
CA SER A 277 26.17 3.94 17.72
C SER A 277 26.87 5.19 17.16
N ARG A 278 26.16 6.30 17.00
CA ARG A 278 26.65 7.60 16.50
C ARG A 278 26.63 8.70 17.57
N LEU A 279 26.19 8.41 18.80
CA LEU A 279 26.24 9.38 19.90
C LEU A 279 27.70 9.70 20.31
N PRO A 280 27.99 10.94 20.75
CA PRO A 280 29.29 11.30 21.29
C PRO A 280 29.69 10.45 22.51
N ALA A 281 30.94 9.99 22.55
CA ALA A 281 31.47 9.02 23.52
C ALA A 281 31.38 9.41 25.02
N GLN A 282 30.97 10.63 25.35
CA GLN A 282 30.70 11.05 26.74
C GLN A 282 29.33 10.58 27.25
N LYS A 283 28.37 10.23 26.38
CA LYS A 283 27.06 9.69 26.79
C LYS A 283 26.94 8.16 26.69
N SER A 284 27.77 7.48 25.89
CA SER A 284 27.72 6.03 25.70
C SER A 284 27.96 5.20 26.98
N HIS A 285 28.56 5.79 28.01
CA HIS A 285 28.87 5.12 29.29
C HIS A 285 27.78 5.26 30.36
N LEU A 286 26.65 5.94 30.09
CA LEU A 286 25.59 6.23 31.06
C LEU A 286 24.21 5.67 30.65
N ILE A 287 24.16 4.74 29.71
CA ILE A 287 22.90 4.23 29.16
C ILE A 287 22.31 3.15 30.10
N GLU A 288 21.63 3.60 31.16
CA GLU A 288 20.63 2.80 31.86
C GLU A 288 19.30 2.91 31.11
N TYR A 289 18.90 1.85 30.41
CA TYR A 289 17.64 1.82 29.68
C TYR A 289 16.46 1.66 30.63
N GLN A 290 15.43 2.51 30.52
CA GLN A 290 14.09 2.11 30.91
C GLN A 290 13.59 1.10 29.88
N SER A 291 13.42 -0.16 30.31
CA SER A 291 13.22 -1.30 29.40
C SER A 291 11.98 -1.18 28.52
N SER A 292 10.90 -0.59 29.04
CA SER A 292 9.65 -0.31 28.35
C SER A 292 8.74 0.59 29.19
N TYR A 293 7.60 0.99 28.63
CA TYR A 293 6.52 1.68 29.37
C TYR A 293 5.80 0.68 30.30
N SER A 294 5.43 1.13 31.52
CA SER A 294 4.72 0.27 32.48
C SER A 294 3.24 0.07 32.11
N GLU A 295 2.67 -1.05 32.55
CA GLU A 295 1.24 -1.34 32.38
C GLU A 295 0.35 -0.22 32.94
N ASP A 296 0.69 0.35 34.10
CA ASP A 296 -0.06 1.47 34.72
C ASP A 296 -0.09 2.72 33.83
N ILE A 297 1.03 3.07 33.20
CA ILE A 297 1.14 4.24 32.31
C ILE A 297 0.33 4.00 31.04
N ILE A 298 0.43 2.81 30.44
CA ILE A 298 -0.34 2.42 29.25
C ILE A 298 -1.84 2.39 29.56
N ALA A 299 -2.23 1.88 30.73
CA ALA A 299 -3.61 1.87 31.19
C ALA A 299 -4.15 3.28 31.43
N SER A 300 -3.33 4.20 31.95
CA SER A 300 -3.74 5.60 32.13
C SER A 300 -4.05 6.28 30.79
N CYS A 301 -3.34 5.95 29.72
CA CYS A 301 -3.49 6.59 28.40
C CYS A 301 -4.79 6.25 27.64
N ASP A 302 -5.73 5.51 28.24
CA ASP A 302 -7.00 5.03 27.62
C ASP A 302 -6.80 4.45 26.21
N ILE A 303 -5.77 3.62 26.05
CA ILE A 303 -5.45 2.99 24.77
C ILE A 303 -6.47 1.90 24.45
N HIS A 304 -7.03 1.92 23.23
CA HIS A 304 -8.04 0.95 22.78
C HIS A 304 -7.50 -0.13 21.81
N GLY A 305 -6.31 0.06 21.20
CA GLY A 305 -5.72 -0.88 20.24
C GLY A 305 -4.85 -1.98 20.88
N PHE A 306 -4.96 -3.22 20.38
CA PHE A 306 -4.18 -4.38 20.86
C PHE A 306 -2.69 -4.24 20.52
N PHE A 307 -2.34 -4.03 19.24
CA PHE A 307 -0.98 -3.69 18.81
C PHE A 307 -0.35 -2.58 19.65
N LEU A 308 -1.02 -1.44 19.83
CA LEU A 308 -0.44 -0.29 20.51
C LEU A 308 -0.04 -0.60 21.98
N LYS A 309 -0.87 -1.36 22.71
CA LYS A 309 -0.53 -1.83 24.06
C LYS A 309 0.69 -2.77 24.03
N LYS A 310 0.63 -3.81 23.19
CA LYS A 310 1.70 -4.80 23.05
C LYS A 310 3.02 -4.16 22.60
N PHE A 311 2.97 -3.15 21.73
CA PHE A 311 4.11 -2.38 21.24
C PHE A 311 4.73 -1.55 22.37
N LEU A 312 3.96 -0.72 23.08
CA LEU A 312 4.50 0.12 24.16
C LEU A 312 5.05 -0.71 25.34
N LEU A 313 4.49 -1.90 25.63
CA LEU A 313 5.03 -2.82 26.64
C LEU A 313 6.41 -3.41 26.28
N LYS A 314 6.81 -3.36 25.00
CA LYS A 314 8.06 -3.95 24.47
C LYS A 314 9.04 -2.93 23.91
N ALA A 315 8.55 -1.78 23.44
CA ALA A 315 9.37 -0.74 22.84
C ALA A 315 10.24 -0.08 23.91
N LYS A 316 11.56 -0.07 23.67
CA LYS A 316 12.52 0.60 24.55
C LYS A 316 12.31 2.11 24.54
N VAL A 317 12.47 2.73 25.71
CA VAL A 317 12.54 4.19 25.81
C VAL A 317 14.01 4.61 25.57
N PRO A 318 14.30 5.46 24.57
CA PRO A 318 15.67 5.89 24.28
C PRO A 318 16.24 6.78 25.38
N SER A 319 17.56 6.68 25.56
CA SER A 319 18.34 7.53 26.50
C SER A 319 18.64 8.93 25.96
N PHE A 320 18.29 9.19 24.70
CA PHE A 320 18.47 10.44 23.98
C PHE A 320 17.12 11.04 23.58
N LYS A 321 17.10 12.33 23.23
CA LYS A 321 15.87 13.10 23.07
C LYS A 321 15.24 12.93 21.69
N TYR A 322 16.01 13.08 20.62
CA TYR A 322 15.51 13.16 19.24
C TYR A 322 15.78 11.88 18.45
N VAL A 323 14.71 11.24 17.96
CA VAL A 323 14.77 9.98 17.19
C VAL A 323 14.72 10.24 15.69
N ALA A 324 14.17 11.39 15.28
CA ALA A 324 14.25 11.92 13.92
C ALA A 324 14.30 13.46 14.00
N PRO A 325 14.56 14.18 12.90
CA PRO A 325 14.74 15.64 12.93
C PRO A 325 13.52 16.37 13.53
N GLY A 326 13.71 16.99 14.69
CA GLY A 326 12.65 17.66 15.45
C GLY A 326 11.58 16.74 16.06
N LEU A 327 11.73 15.42 16.02
CA LEU A 327 10.80 14.45 16.62
C LEU A 327 11.44 13.78 17.84
N ARG A 328 10.80 13.95 19.01
CA ARG A 328 11.31 13.48 20.30
C ARG A 328 10.36 12.52 21.01
N THR A 329 10.90 11.69 21.88
CA THR A 329 10.11 10.95 22.87
C THR A 329 9.70 11.86 24.05
N ILE A 330 8.73 11.38 24.81
CA ILE A 330 8.25 11.96 26.07
C ILE A 330 8.64 11.02 27.22
N PRO A 331 9.09 11.54 28.37
CA PRO A 331 9.29 10.72 29.57
C PRO A 331 8.01 9.98 29.93
N SER A 332 8.12 8.71 30.33
CA SER A 332 6.98 7.82 30.59
C SER A 332 5.92 8.43 31.53
N GLU A 333 6.36 9.24 32.50
CA GLU A 333 5.53 9.94 33.49
C GLU A 333 4.64 11.05 32.89
N GLU A 334 5.07 11.69 31.82
CA GLU A 334 4.35 12.77 31.13
C GLU A 334 3.45 12.26 29.99
N LEU A 335 3.62 11.01 29.57
CA LEU A 335 3.04 10.42 28.36
C LEU A 335 1.51 10.54 28.27
N HIS A 336 0.82 10.35 29.40
CA HIS A 336 -0.63 10.51 29.51
C HIS A 336 -1.05 11.95 29.24
N ALA A 337 -0.51 12.89 30.04
CA ALA A 337 -0.85 14.31 29.96
C ALA A 337 -0.42 14.98 28.64
N SER A 338 0.50 14.36 27.89
CA SER A 338 0.92 14.81 26.56
C SER A 338 -0.02 14.38 25.43
N GLN A 339 -1.00 13.50 25.67
CA GLN A 339 -1.91 13.03 24.62
C GLN A 339 -2.92 14.11 24.21
N PRO A 340 -2.92 14.59 22.95
CA PRO A 340 -3.60 15.81 22.55
C PRO A 340 -5.14 15.70 22.55
N PHE A 341 -5.68 14.49 22.42
CA PHE A 341 -7.12 14.25 22.33
C PHE A 341 -7.73 13.66 23.61
N GLN A 342 -6.92 13.38 24.64
CA GLN A 342 -7.29 12.63 25.84
C GLN A 342 -8.49 13.21 26.63
N ASN A 343 -8.68 14.53 26.56
CA ASN A 343 -9.77 15.26 27.24
C ASN A 343 -10.78 15.86 26.25
N THR A 344 -10.80 15.37 24.99
CA THR A 344 -11.67 15.89 23.93
C THR A 344 -12.87 14.96 23.75
N ASP A 345 -14.09 15.52 23.78
CA ASP A 345 -15.27 14.79 23.32
C ASP A 345 -15.20 14.59 21.80
N LEU A 346 -14.71 13.43 21.42
CA LEU A 346 -14.53 13.00 20.04
C LEU A 346 -15.83 13.02 19.22
N SER A 347 -17.00 12.87 19.85
CA SER A 347 -18.28 12.96 19.15
C SER A 347 -18.57 14.36 18.59
N MET A 348 -17.91 15.39 19.15
CA MET A 348 -17.93 16.77 18.64
C MET A 348 -16.97 16.99 17.46
N LEU A 349 -15.95 16.15 17.30
CA LEU A 349 -15.04 16.18 16.16
C LEU A 349 -15.54 15.31 14.98
N CYS A 350 -16.59 14.53 15.18
CA CYS A 350 -17.27 13.79 14.12
C CYS A 350 -18.28 14.67 13.36
N THR A 351 -18.23 14.62 12.03
CA THR A 351 -19.29 15.20 11.18
C THR A 351 -20.59 14.41 11.31
N ASP A 352 -21.74 15.02 10.95
CA ASP A 352 -23.05 14.36 11.12
C ASP A 352 -23.21 13.09 10.27
N MET A 353 -22.47 12.96 9.15
CA MET A 353 -22.40 11.73 8.34
C MET A 353 -21.78 10.55 9.10
N TRP A 354 -21.08 10.80 10.21
CA TRP A 354 -20.43 9.82 11.06
C TRP A 354 -21.20 9.51 12.35
N LYS A 355 -22.46 9.97 12.49
CA LYS A 355 -23.27 9.82 13.71
C LYS A 355 -24.35 8.74 13.66
N ASP A 356 -24.32 7.85 12.67
CA ASP A 356 -25.20 6.69 12.63
C ASP A 356 -24.98 5.72 13.82
N GLN A 357 -26.00 4.93 14.15
CA GLN A 357 -26.00 4.01 15.28
C GLN A 357 -24.92 2.92 15.18
N TRP A 358 -24.47 2.57 13.97
CA TRP A 358 -23.31 1.71 13.76
C TRP A 358 -21.97 2.44 13.91
N THR A 359 -21.91 3.72 13.52
CA THR A 359 -20.65 4.46 13.45
C THR A 359 -20.24 5.09 14.79
N GLN A 360 -21.17 5.34 15.72
CA GLN A 360 -20.86 5.80 17.10
C GLN A 360 -19.83 4.92 17.84
N ARG A 361 -19.64 3.67 17.41
CA ARG A 361 -18.67 2.74 18.01
C ARG A 361 -17.25 2.85 17.43
N ARG A 362 -17.11 3.34 16.18
CA ARG A 362 -15.81 3.47 15.48
C ARG A 362 -14.95 4.63 16.02
N PHE A 363 -15.55 5.62 16.66
CA PHE A 363 -14.85 6.86 17.06
C PHE A 363 -14.29 6.86 18.50
N LYS A 364 -14.09 5.68 19.10
CA LYS A 364 -13.39 5.57 20.40
C LYS A 364 -11.86 5.56 20.31
N TYR A 365 -11.31 5.42 19.11
CA TYR A 365 -9.87 5.34 18.92
C TYR A 365 -9.27 6.76 18.82
N TYR A 366 -8.62 7.21 19.88
CA TYR A 366 -7.74 8.37 19.86
C TYR A 366 -6.45 8.04 19.08
N PRO A 367 -6.03 8.84 18.08
CA PRO A 367 -4.67 8.74 17.55
C PRO A 367 -3.67 9.05 18.65
N PHE A 368 -2.78 8.11 18.93
CA PHE A 368 -1.82 8.19 20.02
C PHE A 368 -0.55 8.91 19.55
N LEU A 369 -0.22 10.04 20.15
CA LEU A 369 0.99 10.79 19.83
C LEU A 369 2.19 10.08 20.46
N PHE A 370 3.04 9.47 19.62
CA PHE A 370 4.19 8.67 20.04
C PHE A 370 5.50 9.45 19.98
N LEU A 371 5.72 10.26 18.92
CA LEU A 371 6.85 11.18 18.84
C LEU A 371 6.36 12.61 18.67
N HIS A 372 6.81 13.48 19.56
CA HIS A 372 6.40 14.87 19.70
C HIS A 372 7.26 15.79 18.82
N GLY A 373 6.61 16.76 18.18
CA GLY A 373 7.23 17.77 17.32
C GLY A 373 7.30 19.18 17.94
N ASP A 374 6.79 19.34 19.17
CA ASP A 374 6.79 20.59 19.96
C ASP A 374 6.10 21.80 19.30
N THR A 375 5.50 21.64 18.12
CA THR A 375 4.79 22.69 17.38
C THR A 375 3.30 22.38 17.37
N THR A 376 2.44 23.33 17.72
CA THR A 376 0.98 23.11 17.65
C THR A 376 0.39 23.72 16.38
N ILE A 377 -0.47 22.95 15.72
CA ILE A 377 -1.24 23.37 14.54
C ILE A 377 -2.75 23.26 14.82
N SER A 378 -3.54 23.84 13.92
CA SER A 378 -5.00 23.69 13.88
C SER A 378 -5.40 22.83 12.69
N GLY A 379 -6.59 22.21 12.78
CA GLY A 379 -7.20 21.44 11.71
C GLY A 379 -7.69 22.26 10.51
N GLY A 380 -8.67 21.69 9.81
CA GLY A 380 -9.25 22.17 8.56
C GLY A 380 -8.55 21.60 7.33
N LYS A 381 -8.83 22.20 6.16
CA LYS A 381 -8.49 21.69 4.80
C LYS A 381 -7.02 21.34 4.51
N ARG A 382 -6.11 21.58 5.45
CA ARG A 382 -4.68 21.23 5.37
C ARG A 382 -4.36 19.88 5.99
N VAL A 383 -5.16 19.42 6.97
CA VAL A 383 -5.01 18.10 7.59
C VAL A 383 -6.38 17.44 7.57
N LEU A 384 -6.59 16.51 6.62
CA LEU A 384 -7.89 15.92 6.36
C LEU A 384 -8.11 14.67 7.21
N GLY A 385 -9.38 14.32 7.37
CA GLY A 385 -9.79 13.12 8.07
C GLY A 385 -9.83 13.26 9.58
N TYR A 386 -10.23 12.17 10.24
CA TYR A 386 -10.65 12.16 11.63
C TYR A 386 -9.48 11.83 12.58
N PRO A 387 -9.28 12.56 13.68
CA PRO A 387 -10.05 13.71 14.20
C PRO A 387 -9.52 15.08 13.75
N TRP A 388 -8.42 15.11 12.99
CA TRP A 388 -7.62 16.31 12.76
C TRP A 388 -8.34 17.42 12.00
N GLU A 389 -9.21 17.09 11.04
CA GLU A 389 -9.89 18.09 10.23
C GLU A 389 -10.77 19.03 11.06
N ASN A 390 -11.42 18.52 12.12
CA ASN A 390 -12.28 19.30 12.99
C ASN A 390 -11.59 19.74 14.30
N ALA A 391 -10.40 19.22 14.58
CA ALA A 391 -9.65 19.55 15.80
C ALA A 391 -9.16 21.01 15.79
N SER A 392 -9.52 21.77 16.84
CA SER A 392 -9.18 23.18 16.95
C SER A 392 -7.68 23.43 17.11
N LYS A 393 -6.98 22.56 17.86
CA LYS A 393 -5.53 22.64 18.10
C LYS A 393 -4.97 21.29 18.54
N PHE A 394 -3.88 20.83 17.93
CA PHE A 394 -3.15 19.61 18.28
C PHE A 394 -1.67 19.70 17.90
N GLU A 395 -0.81 18.87 18.49
CA GLU A 395 0.64 18.91 18.24
C GLU A 395 1.01 18.25 16.90
N THR A 396 2.07 18.73 16.26
CA THR A 396 2.76 18.02 15.17
C THR A 396 3.54 16.84 15.74
N GLY A 397 3.67 15.76 14.99
CA GLY A 397 4.43 14.59 15.43
C GLY A 397 4.06 13.32 14.69
N LEU A 398 4.60 12.19 15.17
CA LEU A 398 4.24 10.86 14.70
C LEU A 398 3.11 10.30 15.57
N TYR A 399 1.94 10.17 14.97
CA TYR A 399 0.77 9.54 15.56
C TYR A 399 0.71 8.06 15.19
N LEU A 400 0.36 7.22 16.16
CA LEU A 400 -0.01 5.83 15.96
C LEU A 400 -1.53 5.74 15.91
N GLN A 401 -2.02 5.14 14.84
CA GLN A 401 -3.42 5.08 14.48
C GLN A 401 -3.67 3.67 13.92
N PRO A 402 -4.23 2.75 14.71
CA PRO A 402 -4.78 1.53 14.15
C PRO A 402 -5.77 1.97 13.06
N SER A 403 -5.62 1.47 11.83
CA SER A 403 -6.65 1.70 10.83
C SER A 403 -7.98 1.15 11.35
N GLY A 404 -9.11 1.70 10.89
CA GLY A 404 -10.44 1.14 11.21
C GLY A 404 -10.65 -0.32 10.75
N TYR A 405 -9.67 -0.86 10.02
CA TYR A 405 -9.55 -2.21 9.53
C TYR A 405 -8.33 -2.88 10.19
N ILE A 406 -8.49 -4.14 10.62
CA ILE A 406 -7.47 -4.90 11.39
C ILE A 406 -6.19 -5.17 10.57
N GLU A 407 -6.23 -5.02 9.25
CA GLU A 407 -5.17 -5.33 8.29
C GLU A 407 -3.82 -4.63 8.53
N ARG A 408 -3.83 -3.46 9.18
CA ARG A 408 -2.66 -2.63 9.51
C ARG A 408 -2.75 -2.10 10.95
N PRO A 409 -2.54 -2.97 11.93
CA PRO A 409 -2.69 -2.61 13.34
C PRO A 409 -1.54 -1.69 13.82
N ASP A 410 -0.44 -1.64 13.04
CA ASP A 410 0.74 -0.79 13.18
C ASP A 410 0.69 0.49 12.33
N GLY A 411 -0.51 0.93 11.93
CA GLY A 411 -0.71 2.16 11.18
C GLY A 411 -0.19 3.41 11.91
N CYS A 412 0.42 4.32 11.15
CA CYS A 412 0.92 5.60 11.66
C CYS A 412 0.75 6.76 10.67
N ARG A 413 0.85 7.98 11.21
CA ARG A 413 0.62 9.26 10.53
C ARG A 413 1.58 10.34 11.03
N LEU A 414 2.41 10.87 10.12
CA LEU A 414 3.37 11.94 10.43
C LEU A 414 2.78 13.31 10.05
N LEU A 415 2.50 14.14 11.06
CA LEU A 415 1.95 15.48 10.90
C LEU A 415 3.01 16.55 11.12
N LEU A 416 3.18 17.43 10.14
CA LEU A 416 4.21 18.47 10.10
C LEU A 416 3.60 19.89 10.22
N PRO A 417 4.37 20.92 10.60
CA PRO A 417 3.85 22.28 10.78
C PRO A 417 3.62 23.04 9.47
N PHE A 418 4.13 22.54 8.35
CA PHE A 418 3.96 23.08 6.99
C PHE A 418 3.30 22.05 6.05
N SER A 419 2.64 22.51 4.98
CA SER A 419 2.18 21.63 3.92
C SER A 419 3.35 21.19 3.05
N MET A 420 3.30 19.97 2.55
CA MET A 420 4.21 19.52 1.48
C MET A 420 3.63 19.88 0.12
N ALA A 421 4.48 20.37 -0.77
CA ALA A 421 4.15 20.81 -2.12
C ALA A 421 4.89 19.91 -3.14
N PRO A 422 4.27 18.78 -3.55
CA PRO A 422 4.94 17.72 -4.28
C PRO A 422 5.15 18.09 -5.76
N GLY A 423 6.21 18.84 -6.06
CA GLY A 423 6.60 19.11 -7.45
C GLY A 423 7.02 17.83 -8.18
N GLU A 424 7.97 17.10 -7.60
CA GLU A 424 8.63 15.98 -8.29
C GLU A 424 8.16 14.60 -7.80
N TRP A 425 7.89 14.41 -6.51
CA TRP A 425 7.30 13.16 -6.04
C TRP A 425 5.86 12.94 -6.49
N GLN A 426 5.19 13.93 -7.10
CA GLN A 426 3.92 13.78 -7.82
C GLN A 426 4.07 13.28 -9.26
N THR A 427 5.25 13.40 -9.87
CA THR A 427 5.52 12.93 -11.24
C THR A 427 6.16 11.54 -11.26
N SER A 428 6.89 11.18 -10.20
CA SER A 428 7.52 9.86 -10.02
C SER A 428 6.73 8.91 -9.11
N SER A 429 5.95 9.42 -8.15
CA SER A 429 4.73 8.69 -7.76
C SER A 429 3.86 8.65 -8.99
N PRO A 430 3.20 7.52 -9.32
CA PRO A 430 2.16 7.57 -10.30
C PRO A 430 1.07 8.57 -9.88
N ILE A 431 0.93 8.96 -8.59
CA ILE A 431 -0.26 9.61 -8.04
C ILE A 431 -0.36 11.16 -8.20
N LYS A 432 -1.20 11.67 -9.12
CA LYS A 432 -1.77 13.04 -9.11
C LYS A 432 -3.14 12.98 -8.45
N LEU A 433 -3.13 13.05 -7.13
CA LEU A 433 -4.34 13.13 -6.33
C LEU A 433 -5.12 14.39 -6.71
N ARG A 434 -6.42 14.22 -7.03
CA ARG A 434 -7.35 15.35 -7.29
C ARG A 434 -7.55 16.27 -6.09
N TYR A 435 -7.16 15.81 -4.89
CA TYR A 435 -7.36 16.46 -3.61
C TYR A 435 -6.05 16.37 -2.80
N GLY A 436 -5.73 17.42 -2.05
CA GLY A 436 -4.38 17.72 -1.57
C GLY A 436 -3.74 16.72 -0.59
N TYR A 437 -2.46 16.96 -0.32
CA TYR A 437 -1.61 16.18 0.57
C TYR A 437 -1.64 16.76 1.98
N ASP A 438 -1.72 15.89 2.99
CA ASP A 438 -1.75 16.30 4.40
C ASP A 438 -0.68 15.63 5.29
N GLY A 439 0.11 14.69 4.75
CA GLY A 439 1.22 14.04 5.46
C GLY A 439 2.41 13.74 4.56
N LEU A 440 3.62 13.78 5.14
CA LEU A 440 4.81 13.22 4.49
C LEU A 440 4.79 11.68 4.64
N TYR A 441 5.38 10.96 3.68
CA TYR A 441 5.26 9.50 3.52
C TYR A 441 3.83 8.98 3.27
N GLN A 442 2.83 9.87 3.16
CA GLN A 442 1.42 9.52 3.00
C GLN A 442 0.88 10.00 1.65
N PRO A 443 0.78 9.12 0.63
CA PRO A 443 -0.08 9.40 -0.51
C PRO A 443 -1.54 9.32 -0.05
N LYS A 444 -2.31 10.42 -0.20
CA LYS A 444 -3.70 10.53 0.27
C LYS A 444 -4.50 9.27 -0.07
N SER A 445 -5.34 8.88 0.89
CA SER A 445 -6.50 8.02 0.70
C SER A 445 -7.15 8.21 -0.69
N LEU A 446 -7.40 7.09 -1.37
CA LEU A 446 -8.51 7.03 -2.32
C LEU A 446 -9.78 6.93 -1.49
N THR A 447 -10.81 7.69 -1.85
CA THR A 447 -12.19 7.41 -1.43
C THR A 447 -12.56 6.02 -1.92
N VAL A 448 -12.36 5.01 -1.06
CA VAL A 448 -12.80 3.65 -1.32
C VAL A 448 -14.22 3.56 -0.81
N GLN A 449 -15.19 3.65 -1.74
CA GLN A 449 -16.57 3.31 -1.42
C GLN A 449 -16.59 1.84 -1.01
N HIS A 450 -17.00 1.57 0.22
CA HIS A 450 -16.88 0.25 0.85
C HIS A 450 -18.27 -0.37 1.00
N ASP A 451 -18.77 -0.97 -0.08
CA ASP A 451 -20.20 -1.29 -0.26
C ASP A 451 -20.74 -2.43 0.64
N LEU A 452 -19.94 -3.03 1.53
CA LEU A 452 -20.46 -3.75 2.71
C LEU A 452 -21.25 -2.83 3.67
N LEU A 453 -21.09 -1.50 3.54
CA LEU A 453 -21.92 -0.48 4.15
C LEU A 453 -22.16 0.64 3.11
N PRO A 454 -23.17 0.52 2.22
CA PRO A 454 -23.40 1.44 1.09
C PRO A 454 -23.63 2.92 1.47
N GLU A 455 -23.90 3.17 2.75
CA GLU A 455 -24.16 4.50 3.33
C GLU A 455 -22.86 5.17 3.85
N VAL A 456 -21.73 4.46 3.81
CA VAL A 456 -20.43 4.87 4.35
C VAL A 456 -19.48 5.30 3.23
N GLN A 457 -19.55 6.58 2.85
CA GLN A 457 -18.60 7.24 1.95
C GLN A 457 -17.32 7.66 2.68
N ASP A 458 -16.57 6.69 3.22
CA ASP A 458 -15.36 6.99 3.99
C ASP A 458 -14.12 7.16 3.10
N GLU A 459 -13.33 8.21 3.38
CA GLU A 459 -11.92 8.27 2.95
C GLU A 459 -11.13 7.26 3.78
N ILE A 460 -10.88 6.05 3.25
CA ILE A 460 -10.04 5.05 3.94
C ILE A 460 -8.61 5.59 4.04
N GLU A 461 -8.27 6.15 5.21
CA GLU A 461 -6.92 6.58 5.54
C GLU A 461 -5.97 5.38 5.45
N CYS A 462 -5.20 5.32 4.35
CA CYS A 462 -4.13 4.35 4.18
C CYS A 462 -2.98 4.68 5.13
N ALA A 463 -3.11 4.28 6.39
CA ALA A 463 -2.08 4.46 7.40
C ALA A 463 -0.77 3.80 6.95
N LEU A 464 0.35 4.48 7.24
CA LEU A 464 1.68 4.00 6.91
C LEU A 464 2.07 2.91 7.92
N ARG A 465 2.64 1.79 7.47
CA ARG A 465 3.16 0.78 8.40
C ARG A 465 4.39 1.30 9.14
N LEU A 466 4.36 1.24 10.47
CA LEU A 466 5.31 1.94 11.35
C LEU A 466 6.74 1.38 11.25
N GLU A 467 6.90 0.08 10.99
CA GLU A 467 8.21 -0.56 10.82
C GLU A 467 8.94 -0.09 9.55
N LEU A 468 8.22 0.22 8.47
CA LEU A 468 8.79 0.75 7.23
C LEU A 468 9.28 2.17 7.43
N LEU A 469 8.54 2.98 8.19
CA LEU A 469 8.98 4.31 8.59
C LEU A 469 10.29 4.23 9.40
N PHE A 470 10.35 3.36 10.40
CA PHE A 470 11.57 3.16 11.18
C PHE A 470 12.74 2.64 10.33
N LYS A 471 12.52 1.66 9.44
CA LYS A 471 13.56 1.16 8.50
C LYS A 471 14.08 2.27 7.57
N ASN A 472 13.21 3.15 7.07
CA ASN A 472 13.62 4.31 6.29
C ASN A 472 14.46 5.28 7.12
N TRP A 473 14.03 5.62 8.34
CA TRP A 473 14.77 6.51 9.23
C TRP A 473 16.14 5.95 9.64
N THR A 474 16.24 4.64 9.89
CA THR A 474 17.54 3.95 10.07
C THR A 474 18.42 4.18 8.85
N SER A 475 17.91 3.94 7.64
CA SER A 475 18.64 4.17 6.39
C SER A 475 19.09 5.64 6.22
N MET A 476 18.28 6.62 6.64
CA MET A 476 18.67 8.04 6.62
C MET A 476 19.86 8.36 7.52
N ILE A 477 19.94 7.72 8.70
CA ILE A 477 21.05 7.85 9.64
C ILE A 477 22.28 7.07 9.16
N GLU A 478 22.07 5.86 8.64
CA GLU A 478 23.15 4.96 8.22
C GLU A 478 23.90 5.47 6.99
N ASN A 479 23.18 6.02 6.02
CA ASN A 479 23.74 6.64 4.82
C ASN A 479 24.18 8.11 5.04
N GLY A 480 24.04 8.65 6.26
CA GLY A 480 24.51 9.99 6.61
C GLY A 480 23.67 11.15 6.06
N HIS A 481 22.44 10.91 5.62
CA HIS A 481 21.50 11.98 5.25
C HIS A 481 21.00 12.76 6.47
N TRP A 482 20.93 12.07 7.62
CA TRP A 482 20.65 12.63 8.94
C TRP A 482 21.86 12.50 9.85
N GLU A 483 22.32 13.63 10.40
CA GLU A 483 23.41 13.68 11.37
C GLU A 483 22.90 13.36 12.78
N VAL A 484 23.77 12.80 13.63
CA VAL A 484 23.48 12.50 15.04
C VAL A 484 24.41 13.33 15.92
N GLY A 485 23.81 14.04 16.88
CA GLY A 485 24.49 14.89 17.85
C GLY A 485 24.35 14.37 19.28
N ALA A 486 24.67 15.23 20.26
CA ALA A 486 24.66 14.84 21.67
C ALA A 486 23.28 14.40 22.19
N ASP A 487 22.18 14.90 21.63
CA ASP A 487 20.81 14.63 22.09
C ASP A 487 20.01 13.75 21.13
N GLY A 488 20.67 13.06 20.19
CA GLY A 488 20.05 12.22 19.16
C GLY A 488 20.15 12.84 17.76
N VAL A 489 19.19 12.53 16.89
CA VAL A 489 19.16 13.02 15.50
C VAL A 489 19.05 14.55 15.45
N MET A 490 19.89 15.17 14.63
CA MET A 490 19.99 16.62 14.49
C MET A 490 18.98 17.20 13.50
N GLY A 491 18.71 18.50 13.67
CA GLY A 491 17.75 19.26 12.87
C GLY A 491 16.38 19.37 13.54
N GLY A 492 15.56 20.31 13.06
CA GLY A 492 14.15 20.42 13.42
C GLY A 492 13.24 19.83 12.33
N LEU A 493 11.92 19.91 12.54
CA LEU A 493 10.92 19.43 11.58
C LEU A 493 11.12 20.01 10.17
N GLU A 494 11.67 21.22 10.07
CA GLU A 494 12.08 21.87 8.81
C GLU A 494 12.96 21.00 7.89
N LYS A 495 13.72 20.04 8.43
CA LYS A 495 14.53 19.08 7.65
C LYS A 495 13.66 18.25 6.69
N PHE A 496 12.41 17.96 7.05
CA PHE A 496 11.47 17.23 6.19
C PHE A 496 11.07 17.99 4.91
N LYS A 497 11.33 19.31 4.81
CA LYS A 497 11.15 20.08 3.56
C LYS A 497 12.06 19.62 2.43
N GLU A 498 13.12 18.87 2.72
CA GLU A 498 13.95 18.23 1.70
C GLU A 498 13.14 17.30 0.78
N ALA A 499 12.01 16.76 1.24
CA ALA A 499 11.15 15.91 0.41
C ALA A 499 10.49 16.65 -0.76
N ASP A 500 10.35 17.99 -0.69
CA ASP A 500 9.86 18.81 -1.80
C ASP A 500 11.00 19.33 -2.70
N THR A 501 12.23 18.84 -2.50
CA THR A 501 13.39 19.17 -3.36
C THR A 501 13.69 18.03 -4.34
N GLY A 502 13.96 18.37 -5.60
CA GLY A 502 14.18 17.38 -6.66
C GLY A 502 15.34 16.41 -6.41
N GLY A 503 16.37 16.85 -5.68
CA GLY A 503 17.49 15.98 -5.31
C GLY A 503 17.14 14.92 -4.26
N ASN A 504 16.23 15.20 -3.32
CA ASN A 504 16.08 14.42 -2.09
C ASN A 504 14.70 13.78 -1.88
N TRP A 505 13.68 14.09 -2.71
CA TRP A 505 12.31 13.55 -2.53
C TRP A 505 12.26 12.01 -2.38
N HIS A 506 13.14 11.31 -3.11
CA HIS A 506 13.19 9.84 -3.12
C HIS A 506 13.59 9.22 -1.78
N LEU A 507 14.30 9.98 -0.94
CA LEU A 507 14.68 9.57 0.42
C LEU A 507 13.47 9.52 1.37
N TYR A 508 12.48 10.37 1.11
CA TYR A 508 11.26 10.52 1.90
C TYR A 508 10.05 9.82 1.26
N PHE A 509 10.30 8.88 0.33
CA PHE A 509 9.29 8.07 -0.32
C PHE A 509 9.31 6.63 0.23
N LEU A 510 8.15 6.18 0.72
CA LEU A 510 7.91 4.79 1.06
C LEU A 510 6.94 4.18 0.05
N GLY A 511 7.36 3.07 -0.56
CA GLY A 511 6.48 2.31 -1.44
C GLY A 511 5.30 1.75 -0.65
N ARG A 512 4.09 1.80 -1.23
CA ARG A 512 2.94 1.07 -0.66
C ARG A 512 3.27 -0.42 -0.65
N THR A 513 3.39 -0.98 0.54
CA THR A 513 3.31 -2.42 0.79
C THR A 513 1.87 -2.80 1.14
N TRP A 514 1.64 -4.09 1.32
CA TRP A 514 0.34 -4.65 1.68
C TRP A 514 0.17 -4.70 3.19
#